data_AF-A0AA40VNV2-F1
#
_entry.id   AF-A0AA40VNV2-F1
#
_cell.length_a   1.000
_cell.length_b   1.000
_cell.length_c   1.000
_cell.angle_alpha   90.00
_cell.angle_beta   90.00
_cell.angle_gamma   90.00
#
_symmetry.space_group_name_H-M   'P 1'
#
loop_
_entity.id
_entity.type
_entity.pdbx_description
1 polymer ?
#
loop_
_entity_poly.entity_id
_entity_poly.type
_entity_poly.pdbx_seq_one_letter_code
_entity_poly.pdbx_strand_id
1 'polypeptide(L)'
;MSASFLAVPKFREGQIVSFIGGKGVVKNYRFESDSWDSLVEMPMGPPEMGRVGYETMIWLSEVDISSPLNSFSQKVLNLQQKTLAKAC
;
A
#
# COMPACT_ATOMS: atom_id res chain seq x y z
N MET A 1 24.64 0.28 -24.90
CA MET A 1 23.46 -0.29 -24.22
C MET A 1 23.23 0.52 -22.96
N SER A 2 22.27 1.45 -22.98
CA SER A 2 21.89 2.22 -21.79
C SER A 2 21.04 1.33 -20.90
N ALA A 3 21.58 0.93 -19.75
CA ALA A 3 20.79 0.28 -18.72
C ALA A 3 19.78 1.30 -18.19
N SER A 4 18.52 1.17 -18.57
CA SER A 4 17.41 1.85 -17.90
C SER A 4 17.29 1.24 -16.53
N PHE A 5 17.70 1.96 -15.49
CA PHE A 5 17.37 1.61 -14.11
C PHE A 5 15.85 1.70 -13.98
N LEU A 6 15.15 0.58 -14.14
CA LEU A 6 13.75 0.51 -13.76
C LEU A 6 13.70 0.84 -12.27
N ALA A 7 12.95 1.89 -11.92
CA ALA A 7 12.68 2.22 -10.52
C ALA A 7 12.17 0.95 -9.83
N VAL A 8 12.56 0.68 -8.60
CA VAL A 8 12.03 -0.50 -7.88
C VAL A 8 10.58 -0.20 -7.46
N PRO A 9 9.64 -1.16 -7.52
CA PRO A 9 8.29 -0.95 -7.01
C PRO A 9 8.31 -0.54 -5.53
N LYS A 10 7.50 0.45 -5.20
CA LYS A 10 7.34 1.01 -3.85
C LYS A 10 6.65 0.04 -2.90
N PHE A 11 5.76 -0.81 -3.42
CA PHE A 11 5.05 -1.81 -2.62
C PHE A 11 5.51 -3.23 -2.98
N ARG A 12 5.48 -4.13 -1.99
CA ARG A 12 5.87 -5.52 -2.15
C ARG A 12 4.68 -6.45 -2.04
N GLU A 13 4.78 -7.62 -2.66
CA GLU A 13 3.82 -8.71 -2.47
C GLU A 13 3.63 -9.03 -0.97
N GLY A 14 2.39 -9.25 -0.56
CA GLY A 14 1.97 -9.47 0.82
C GLY A 14 1.77 -8.20 1.65
N GLN A 15 2.11 -7.02 1.12
CA GLN A 15 1.94 -5.76 1.84
C GLN A 15 0.47 -5.33 1.87
N ILE A 16 -0.02 -4.95 3.06
CA ILE A 16 -1.34 -4.33 3.20
C ILE A 16 -1.26 -2.88 2.74
N VAL A 17 -2.19 -2.47 1.90
CA VAL A 17 -2.28 -1.12 1.35
C VAL A 17 -3.69 -0.55 1.47
N SER A 18 -3.81 0.78 1.39
CA SER A 18 -5.07 1.52 1.39
C SER A 18 -5.18 2.36 0.11
N PHE A 19 -6.37 2.44 -0.47
CA PHE A 19 -6.66 3.17 -1.71
C PHE A 19 -8.12 3.67 -1.71
N ILE A 20 -8.50 4.47 -2.71
CA ILE A 20 -9.90 4.92 -2.87
C ILE A 20 -10.78 3.71 -3.21
N GLY A 21 -11.52 3.22 -2.22
CA GLY A 21 -12.35 2.01 -2.34
C GLY A 21 -12.16 1.03 -1.20
N GLY A 22 -11.06 1.13 -0.43
CA GLY A 22 -10.86 0.35 0.78
C GLY A 22 -9.41 -0.02 1.06
N LYS A 23 -9.24 -1.23 1.60
CA LYS A 23 -7.93 -1.81 1.92
C LYS A 23 -7.80 -3.14 1.21
N GLY A 24 -6.56 -3.49 0.86
CA GLY A 24 -6.26 -4.78 0.25
C GLY A 24 -4.81 -5.18 0.47
N VAL A 25 -4.43 -6.31 -0.11
CA VAL A 25 -3.10 -6.91 -0.04
C VAL A 25 -2.50 -6.94 -1.44
N VAL A 26 -1.27 -6.45 -1.59
CA VAL A 26 -0.56 -6.52 -2.86
C VAL A 26 -0.23 -7.98 -3.18
N LYS A 27 -0.57 -8.43 -4.38
CA LYS A 27 -0.30 -9.78 -4.89
C LYS A 27 0.74 -9.82 -5.99
N ASN A 28 0.84 -8.75 -6.76
CA ASN A 28 1.78 -8.67 -7.86
C ASN A 28 2.04 -7.20 -8.20
N TYR A 29 3.03 -6.95 -9.04
CA TYR A 29 3.31 -5.64 -9.60
C TYR A 29 3.77 -5.78 -11.05
N ARG A 30 3.48 -4.78 -11.87
CA ARG A 30 3.91 -4.71 -13.26
C ARG A 30 4.36 -3.29 -13.58
N PHE A 31 5.32 -3.16 -14.48
CA PHE A 31 5.76 -1.87 -14.98
C PHE A 31 5.02 -1.58 -16.28
N GLU A 32 4.14 -0.58 -16.27
CA GLU A 32 3.37 -0.14 -17.44
C GLU A 32 3.44 1.39 -17.57
N SER A 33 3.66 1.87 -18.79
CA SER A 33 3.64 3.30 -19.13
C SER A 33 4.55 4.17 -18.24
N ASP A 34 5.78 3.73 -18.01
CA ASP A 34 6.77 4.38 -17.12
C ASP A 34 6.36 4.49 -15.64
N SER A 35 5.38 3.68 -15.23
CA SER A 35 4.85 3.64 -13.87
C SER A 35 4.68 2.21 -13.36
N TRP A 36 4.63 2.06 -12.04
CA TRP A 36 4.34 0.77 -11.41
C TRP A 36 2.85 0.68 -11.10
N ASP A 37 2.25 -0.42 -11.52
CA ASP A 37 0.94 -0.86 -11.09
C ASP A 37 1.11 -2.01 -10.09
N SER A 38 0.31 -2.00 -9.03
CA SER A 38 0.20 -3.09 -8.07
C SER A 38 -1.16 -3.78 -8.20
N LEU A 39 -1.15 -5.10 -8.26
CA LEU A 39 -2.35 -5.92 -8.18
C LEU A 39 -2.74 -6.05 -6.71
N VAL A 40 -3.90 -5.52 -6.35
CA VAL A 40 -4.38 -5.48 -4.97
C VAL A 40 -5.57 -6.43 -4.84
N GLU A 41 -5.44 -7.42 -3.96
CA GLU A 41 -6.55 -8.29 -3.53
C GLU A 41 -7.29 -7.65 -2.35
N MET A 42 -8.58 -7.40 -2.52
CA MET A 42 -9.50 -6.92 -1.49
C MET A 42 -10.06 -8.10 -0.68
N PRO A 43 -10.22 -7.97 0.65
CA PRO A 43 -10.85 -9.00 1.46
C PRO A 43 -12.31 -9.19 1.03
N MET A 44 -12.71 -10.44 0.82
CA MET A 44 -14.11 -10.80 0.58
C MET A 44 -14.90 -10.63 1.87
N GLY A 45 -15.66 -9.54 1.98
CA GLY A 45 -16.73 -9.42 2.96
C GLY A 45 -17.98 -10.17 2.49
N PRO A 46 -18.93 -10.48 3.39
CA PRO A 46 -20.26 -10.87 2.95
C PRO A 46 -20.79 -9.76 2.03
N PRO A 47 -21.30 -10.09 0.82
CA PRO A 47 -21.81 -9.07 -0.06
C PRO A 47 -22.93 -8.32 0.66
N GLU A 48 -22.78 -7.01 0.85
CA GLU A 48 -23.94 -6.17 1.11
C GLU A 48 -24.92 -6.42 -0.04
N MET A 49 -26.11 -6.88 0.32
CA MET A 49 -27.15 -7.35 -0.58
C MET A 49 -27.26 -6.41 -1.81
N GLY A 50 -26.91 -6.91 -3.00
CA GLY A 50 -27.00 -6.16 -4.26
C GLY A 50 -25.69 -5.85 -4.99
N ARG A 51 -24.51 -6.18 -4.46
CA ARG A 51 -23.27 -6.12 -5.26
C ARG A 51 -23.08 -7.39 -6.08
N VAL A 52 -23.24 -7.26 -7.40
CA VAL A 52 -22.93 -8.31 -8.39
C VAL A 52 -21.47 -8.13 -8.82
N GLY A 53 -20.58 -9.01 -8.36
CA GLY A 53 -19.18 -9.03 -8.81
C GLY A 53 -18.29 -9.85 -7.90
N TYR A 54 -17.58 -10.83 -8.47
CA TYR A 54 -16.56 -11.65 -7.80
C TYR A 54 -15.15 -11.06 -7.93
N GLU A 55 -15.03 -9.85 -8.46
CA GLU A 55 -13.73 -9.22 -8.70
C GLU A 55 -13.13 -8.77 -7.37
N THR A 56 -12.29 -9.65 -6.82
CA THR A 56 -11.52 -9.41 -5.59
C THR A 56 -10.18 -8.74 -5.88
N MET A 57 -9.77 -8.61 -7.14
CA MET A 57 -8.46 -8.10 -7.52
C MET A 57 -8.58 -6.91 -8.47
N ILE A 58 -7.77 -5.88 -8.22
CA ILE A 58 -7.73 -4.65 -9.02
C ILE A 58 -6.28 -4.23 -9.26
N TRP A 59 -5.98 -3.78 -10.47
CA TRP A 59 -4.72 -3.10 -10.76
C TRP A 59 -4.83 -1.62 -10.40
N LEU A 60 -3.90 -1.14 -9.60
CA LEU A 60 -3.86 0.25 -9.15
C LEU A 60 -2.47 0.82 -9.33
N SER A 61 -2.38 2.08 -9.76
CA SER A 61 -1.10 2.77 -9.84
C SER A 61 -0.54 3.01 -8.45
N GLU A 62 0.79 2.96 -8.29
CA GLU A 62 1.43 3.24 -7.00
C GLU A 62 1.14 4.64 -6.42
N VAL A 63 0.66 5.57 -7.25
CA VAL A 63 0.24 6.91 -6.80
C VAL A 63 -1.12 6.90 -6.10
N ASP A 64 -1.98 5.92 -6.41
CA ASP A 64 -3.33 5.78 -5.85
C ASP A 64 -3.35 4.93 -4.57
N ILE A 65 -2.20 4.36 -4.22
CA ILE A 65 -2.03 3.41 -3.12
C ILE A 65 -1.15 4.04 -2.03
N SER A 66 -1.53 3.83 -0.77
CA SER A 66 -0.75 4.28 0.39
C SER A 66 -0.56 3.17 1.42
N SER A 67 0.57 3.21 2.14
CA SER A 67 0.83 2.27 3.22
C SER A 67 0.05 2.69 4.48
N PRO A 68 -0.72 1.79 5.11
CA PRO A 68 -1.39 2.08 6.37
C PRO A 68 -0.39 2.21 7.54
N LEU A 69 0.86 1.74 7.36
CA LEU A 69 1.93 1.73 8.34
C LEU A 69 2.83 2.98 8.29
N ASN A 70 2.27 4.18 8.13
CA ASN A 70 3.05 5.41 8.33
C ASN A 70 2.70 6.18 9.62
N SER A 71 1.80 5.64 10.45
CA SER A 71 1.41 6.27 11.73
C SER A 71 2.13 5.69 12.96
N PHE A 72 2.68 4.47 12.87
CA PHE A 72 3.40 3.86 14.00
C PHE A 72 4.78 4.49 14.21
N SER A 73 5.52 4.75 13.14
CA SER A 73 6.85 5.38 13.23
C SER A 73 6.78 6.79 13.83
N GLN A 74 5.73 7.57 13.52
CA GLN A 74 5.55 8.89 14.11
C GLN A 74 5.28 8.85 15.62
N LYS A 75 4.47 7.89 16.10
CA LYS A 75 4.21 7.73 17.54
C LYS A 75 5.45 7.25 18.31
N VAL A 76 6.22 6.34 17.73
CA VAL A 76 7.46 5.83 18.34
C VAL A 76 8.54 6.91 18.39
N LEU A 77 8.71 7.70 17.33
CA LEU A 77 9.62 8.84 17.32
C LEU A 77 9.21 9.93 18.32
N ASN A 78 7.92 10.25 18.42
CA ASN A 78 7.43 11.24 19.40
C ASN A 78 7.63 10.77 20.85
N LEU A 79 7.48 9.47 21.12
CA LEU A 79 7.67 8.92 22.47
C LEU A 79 9.14 8.97 22.90
N GLN A 80 10.08 8.70 21.99
CA GLN A 80 11.52 8.82 22.25
C GLN A 80 11.92 10.27 22.56
N GLN A 81 11.40 11.25 21.83
CA GLN A 81 11.67 12.68 22.08
C GLN A 81 11.12 13.16 23.41
N LYS A 82 9.93 12.69 23.81
CA LYS A 82 9.29 13.08 25.07
C LYS A 82 9.98 12.50 26.32
N THR A 83 10.71 11.39 26.15
CA THR A 83 11.46 10.74 27.24
C THR A 83 12.83 11.40 27.45
N LEU A 84 13.45 11.95 26.40
CA LEU A 84 14.74 12.64 26.47
C LEU A 84 14.64 14.06 27.08
N ALA A 85 13.51 14.75 26.91
CA ALA A 85 13.28 16.07 27.49
C ALA A 85 12.95 16.06 29.00
N LYS A 86 12.94 14.88 29.65
CA LYS A 86 12.56 14.72 31.07
C LYS A 86 13.69 14.19 31.96
N ALA A 87 14.90 14.11 31.41
CA ALA A 87 16.10 13.61 32.09
C ALA A 87 17.16 14.73 32.30
N CYS A 88 16.72 15.96 32.54
CA CYS A 88 17.54 17.07 33.05
C CYS A 88 16.82 17.71 34.24
#